data_AF-A0A5C4JFJ6-F1
#
_entry.id   AF-A0A5C4JFJ6-F1
#
_cell.length_a   1.000
_cell.length_b   1.000
_cell.length_c   1.000
_cell.angle_alpha   90.00
_cell.angle_beta   90.00
_cell.angle_gamma   90.00
#
_symmetry.space_group_name_H-M   'P 1'
#
loop_
_entity.id
_entity.type
_entity.pdbx_description
1 polymer ?
#
loop_
_entity_poly.entity_id
_entity_poly.type
_entity_poly.pdbx_seq_one_letter_code
_entity_poly.pdbx_strand_id
1 'polypeptide(L)' 'MRLCAAGTSLAVRPPPRSQGVFELLAGHRRYVAARQAGCDRVPVTVRYGADTFH' A
#
# COMPACT_ATOMS: atom_id res chain seq x y z
N MET A 1 8.60 16.02 6.31
CA MET A 1 8.15 14.78 5.65
C MET A 1 8.76 13.59 6.38
N ARG A 2 7.96 12.81 7.11
CA ARG A 2 8.41 11.59 7.80
C ARG A 2 8.06 10.35 6.99
N LEU A 3 9.09 9.64 6.53
CA LEU A 3 8.96 8.31 5.95
C LEU A 3 9.16 7.29 7.06
N CYS A 4 8.17 6.43 7.26
CA CYS A 4 8.34 5.32 8.20
C CYS A 4 8.94 4.12 7.47
N ALA A 5 10.10 3.67 7.95
CA ALA A 5 10.70 2.43 7.54
C ALA A 5 9.85 1.27 8.09
N ALA A 6 8.75 0.97 7.41
CA ALA A 6 7.78 -0.02 7.85
C ALA A 6 8.23 -1.46 7.57
N GLY A 7 9.47 -1.86 7.85
CA GLY A 7 9.97 -3.20 7.52
C GLY A 7 9.72 -3.57 6.04
N THR A 8 9.28 -4.81 5.76
CA THR A 8 8.82 -5.23 4.41
C THR A 8 7.78 -4.24 3.85
N SER A 9 7.68 -4.05 2.54
CA SER A 9 6.73 -3.09 1.93
C SER A 9 5.26 -3.49 2.07
N LEU A 10 4.34 -2.52 1.96
CA LEU A 10 2.91 -2.80 1.75
C LEU A 10 2.69 -3.30 0.32
N ALA A 11 1.87 -4.34 0.12
CA ALA A 11 1.53 -4.78 -1.23
C ALA A 11 0.23 -4.08 -1.67
N VAL A 12 0.25 -3.43 -2.82
CA VAL A 12 -0.90 -2.69 -3.35
C VAL A 12 -1.17 -3.02 -4.81
N ARG A 13 -2.38 -2.76 -5.31
CA ARG A 13 -2.71 -2.79 -6.75
C ARG A 13 -3.38 -1.49 -7.19
N PRO A 14 -3.22 -1.07 -8.45
CA PRO A 14 -4.11 -0.08 -9.03
C PRO A 14 -5.51 -0.69 -9.20
N PRO A 15 -6.60 -0.02 -8.80
CA PRO A 15 -7.94 -0.46 -9.11
C PRO A 15 -8.25 -0.26 -10.61
N PRO A 16 -9.11 -1.10 -11.21
CA PRO A 16 -9.32 -1.12 -12.66
C PRO A 16 -9.99 0.14 -13.23
N ARG A 17 -10.69 0.93 -12.40
CA ARG A 17 -11.48 2.10 -12.85
C ARG A 17 -11.12 3.43 -12.18
N SER A 18 -10.14 3.45 -11.28
CA SER A 18 -9.80 4.66 -10.52
C SER A 18 -8.32 4.97 -10.63
N GLN A 19 -8.00 6.18 -11.06
CA GLN A 19 -6.62 6.68 -11.13
C GLN A 19 -6.26 7.42 -9.84
N GLY A 20 -4.96 7.45 -9.53
CA GLY A 20 -4.44 8.20 -8.36
C GLY A 20 -4.68 7.55 -7.00
N VAL A 21 -5.29 6.36 -6.96
CA VAL A 21 -5.50 5.58 -5.74
C VAL A 21 -5.00 4.16 -5.91
N PHE A 22 -4.69 3.51 -4.79
CA PHE A 22 -4.26 2.11 -4.75
C PHE A 22 -5.09 1.35 -3.72
N GLU A 23 -5.39 0.10 -4.02
CA GLU A 23 -6.01 -0.83 -3.09
C GLU A 23 -4.95 -1.63 -2.35
N LEU A 24 -5.11 -1.78 -1.03
CA LEU A 24 -4.18 -2.51 -0.19
C LEU A 24 -4.45 -4.01 -0.26
N LEU A 25 -3.50 -4.76 -0.81
CA LEU A 25 -3.56 -6.23 -0.89
C LEU A 25 -3.05 -6.90 0.40
N ALA A 26 -1.96 -6.37 0.97
CA ALA A 26 -1.37 -6.91 2.20
C ALA A 26 -0.64 -5.85 3.01
N GLY A 27 -0.52 -6.10 4.32
CA GLY A 27 0.17 -5.19 5.24
C GLY A 27 -0.75 -4.23 6.01
N HIS A 28 -2.05 -4.52 6.11
CA HIS A 28 -3.05 -3.73 6.85
C HIS A 28 -2.58 -3.25 8.23
N ARG A 29 -2.00 -4.14 9.05
CA ARG A 29 -1.48 -3.76 10.38
C ARG A 29 -0.33 -2.76 10.31
N ARG A 30 0.58 -2.90 9.33
CA ARG A 30 1.69 -1.96 9.10
C ARG A 30 1.18 -0.61 8.59
N TYR A 31 0.16 -0.61 7.73
CA TYR A 31 -0.50 0.61 7.30
C TYR A 31 -1.13 1.36 8.49
N VAL A 32 -1.87 0.66 9.36
CA VAL A 32 -2.45 1.25 10.58
C VAL A 32 -1.35 1.79 11.51
N ALA A 33 -0.29 1.01 11.74
CA ALA A 33 0.83 1.44 12.59
C ALA A 33 1.52 2.70 12.02
N ALA A 34 1.74 2.77 10.71
CA ALA A 34 2.30 3.95 10.08
C ALA A 34 1.36 5.17 10.20
N ARG A 35 0.04 4.98 10.08
CA ARG A 35 -0.91 6.07 10.33
C ARG A 35 -0.85 6.57 11.77
N GLN A 36 -0.79 5.66 12.73
CA GLN A 36 -0.69 5.99 14.17
C GLN A 36 0.62 6.70 14.51
N ALA A 37 1.71 6.35 13.82
CA ALA A 37 3.01 7.01 13.96
C ALA A 37 3.09 8.39 13.25
N GLY A 38 2.02 8.83 12.57
CA GLY A 38 1.99 10.12 11.88
C GLY A 38 2.88 10.18 10.64
N CYS A 39 3.05 9.05 9.94
CA CYS A 39 3.86 9.00 8.73
C CYS A 39 3.11 9.65 7.56
N ASP A 40 3.77 10.57 6.86
CA ASP A 40 3.21 11.20 5.66
C ASP A 40 3.25 10.26 4.46
N ARG A 41 4.22 9.33 4.45
CA ARG A 41 4.45 8.37 3.35
C ARG A 41 4.86 7.00 3.89
N VAL A 42 4.51 5.97 3.14
CA VAL A 42 4.85 4.57 3.43
C VAL A 42 5.39 3.88 2.17
N PRO A 43 6.40 3.01 2.29
CA PRO A 43 6.92 2.25 1.14
C PRO A 43 5.92 1.17 0.71
N VAL A 44 5.69 1.07 -0.61
CA VAL A 44 4.77 0.10 -1.21
C VAL A 44 5.43 -0.66 -2.35
N THR A 45 4.98 -1.89 -2.59
CA THR A 45 5.26 -2.67 -3.79
C THR A 45 3.95 -2.77 -4.58
N VAL A 46 3.96 -2.23 -5.80
CA VAL A 46 2.80 -2.28 -6.70
C VAL A 46 2.79 -3.62 -7.43
N ARG A 47 1.66 -4.31 -7.36
CA ARG A 47 1.39 -5.56 -8.09
C ARG A 47 0.41 -5.28 -9.21
N TYR A 48 0.88 -5.41 -10.44
CA TYR A 48 0.05 -5.36 -11.64
C TYR A 48 -0.49 -6.76 -11.94
N GLY A 49 -1.72 -6.88 -12.42
CA GLY A 49 -2.29 -8.16 -12.86
C GLY A 49 -2.89 -9.05 -11.77
N ALA A 50 -3.16 -8.54 -10.56
CA ALA A 50 -3.92 -9.27 -9.53
C ALA A 50 -5.43 -9.40 -9.86
N ASP A 51 -5.87 -8.91 -11.01
CA ASP A 51 -7.27 -8.99 -11.49
C ASP A 51 -7.57 -10.27 -12.28
N THR A 52 -6.56 -11.11 -12.57
CA THR A 52 -6.76 -12.30 -13.39
C THR A 52 -7.22 -13.48 -12.52
N PHE A 53 -8.50 -13.52 -12.17
CA PHE A 53 -9.19 -14.81 -12.04
C PHE A 53 -9.57 -15.25 -13.46
N HIS A 54 -8.73 -16.10 -14.06
CA HIS A 54 -9.12 -16.93 -15.19
C HIS A 54 -9.06 -18.40 -14.75
#